data_AF-A0A438J6U5-F1
#
_entry.id   AF-A0A438J6U5-F1
#
_cell.length_a   1.000
_cell.length_b   1.000
_cell.length_c   1.000
_cell.angle_alpha   90.00
_cell.angle_beta   90.00
_cell.angle_gamma   90.00
#
_symmetry.space_group_name_H-M   'P 1'
#
loop_
_entity.id
_entity.type
_entity.pdbx_description
1 polymer ?
#
loop_
_entity_poly.entity_id
_entity_poly.type
_entity_poly.pdbx_seq_one_letter_code
_entity_poly.pdbx_strand_id
1 'polypeptide(L)'
;MAGDSTVHRETPVNVVEVSGEAVFLHGELDLWILEAKSLPNMDLATERVRRCFNMGDNSTNKNNDILGAQLIGVVGISVEKLISGNAVSGWFPIVGSQGNPLKPYPELHVSIQFRPVGENPLYKDGVGAGSGYLGVPNTYFPLHKGGSITLYQDAHVPKGMLPEILLDGGKIFQQGQCWEEICHAMLEAHHLIYIIGWSIFHPVKLLREPTKPVPAGGELSLGELLKYKSEEGVRVLMLIWDDKTSHDRLLFKTVMLIHLVVGTLFTHHQKCVLLDTQAPGNNRKITAFIGGLDLCDGRYDTPEHRLFSDLDTVFSNDFHNPTFPHLNTV
;
A
#
# COMPACT_ATOMS: atom_id res chain seq x y z
N MET A 1 48.13 11.04 -36.01
CA MET A 1 47.33 10.03 -35.28
C MET A 1 45.99 10.67 -34.99
N ALA A 2 44.96 10.15 -35.64
CA ALA A 2 43.63 10.75 -35.68
C ALA A 2 42.95 10.64 -34.30
N GLY A 3 42.36 11.76 -33.86
CA GLY A 3 41.49 11.80 -32.69
C GLY A 3 40.13 11.23 -33.06
N ASP A 4 39.72 10.20 -32.32
CA ASP A 4 38.40 9.59 -32.44
C ASP A 4 37.39 10.47 -31.69
N SER A 5 36.42 11.00 -32.44
CA SER A 5 35.31 11.77 -31.90
C SER A 5 34.07 10.89 -31.96
N THR A 6 33.72 10.29 -30.82
CA THR A 6 32.48 9.55 -30.64
C THR A 6 31.30 10.52 -30.67
N VAL A 7 30.72 10.68 -31.86
CA VAL A 7 29.43 11.35 -32.05
C VAL A 7 28.36 10.48 -31.41
N HIS A 8 27.87 10.88 -30.22
CA HIS A 8 26.61 10.39 -29.69
C HIS A 8 25.50 10.78 -30.68
N ARG A 9 25.06 9.81 -31.49
CA ARG A 9 23.80 9.95 -32.25
C ARG A 9 22.64 9.70 -31.29
N GLU A 10 22.22 10.76 -30.59
CA GLU A 10 20.87 10.83 -30.07
C GLU A 10 19.92 10.77 -31.28
N THR A 11 19.14 9.70 -31.35
CA THR A 11 18.07 9.59 -32.34
C THR A 11 16.95 10.50 -31.86
N PRO A 12 16.51 11.48 -32.66
CA PRO A 12 15.39 12.33 -32.26
C PRO A 12 14.16 11.43 -32.28
N VAL A 13 13.66 11.09 -31.09
CA VAL A 13 12.27 10.67 -30.95
C VAL A 13 11.50 11.91 -31.38
N ASN A 14 10.88 11.87 -32.57
CA ASN A 14 9.93 12.90 -33.00
C ASN A 14 8.72 12.82 -32.07
N VAL A 15 8.87 13.37 -30.87
CA VAL A 15 7.75 13.83 -30.07
C VAL A 15 7.11 14.89 -30.95
N VAL A 16 5.89 14.63 -31.40
CA VAL A 16 5.07 15.65 -32.03
C VAL A 16 4.95 16.75 -30.98
N GLU A 17 5.74 17.82 -31.11
CA GLU A 17 5.58 19.03 -30.32
C GLU A 17 4.20 19.60 -30.67
N VAL A 18 3.22 19.26 -29.84
CA VAL A 18 1.93 19.92 -29.88
C VAL A 18 2.15 21.28 -29.25
N SER A 19 2.30 22.31 -30.09
CA SER A 19 2.39 23.72 -29.72
C SER A 19 1.04 24.23 -29.18
N GLY A 20 0.57 23.66 -28.08
CA GLY A 20 -0.70 23.97 -27.45
C GLY A 20 -0.51 24.40 -26.00
N GLU A 21 -1.41 25.26 -25.53
CA GLU A 21 -1.56 25.56 -24.11
C GLU A 21 -1.85 24.26 -23.35
N ALA A 22 -1.21 24.05 -22.19
CA ALA A 22 -1.42 22.86 -21.40
C ALA A 22 -2.87 22.81 -20.89
N VAL A 23 -3.57 21.69 -21.13
CA VAL A 23 -4.95 21.48 -20.68
C VAL A 23 -4.95 20.63 -19.41
N PHE A 24 -5.61 21.12 -18.36
CA PHE A 24 -5.79 20.36 -17.11
C PHE A 24 -7.04 19.48 -17.17
N LEU A 25 -6.83 18.16 -17.15
CA LEU A 25 -7.90 17.18 -17.01
C LEU A 25 -8.04 16.78 -15.54
N HIS A 26 -8.99 17.39 -14.83
CA HIS A 26 -9.32 17.05 -13.45
C HIS A 26 -10.64 16.27 -13.39
N GLY A 27 -10.55 14.95 -13.22
CA GLY A 27 -11.70 14.06 -13.23
C GLY A 27 -11.30 12.60 -13.44
N GLU A 28 -12.23 11.80 -13.94
CA GLU A 28 -12.02 10.38 -14.25
C GLU A 28 -11.79 10.20 -15.75
N LEU A 29 -10.87 9.31 -16.12
CA LEU A 29 -10.61 8.93 -17.51
C LEU A 29 -10.83 7.43 -17.66
N ASP A 30 -11.93 7.05 -18.31
CA ASP A 30 -12.16 5.67 -18.66
C ASP A 30 -11.50 5.37 -20.00
N LEU A 31 -10.69 4.32 -20.04
CA LEU A 31 -9.95 3.90 -21.22
C LEU A 31 -10.14 2.39 -21.44
N TRP A 32 -10.60 2.03 -22.62
CA TRP A 32 -10.66 0.65 -23.10
C TRP A 32 -9.80 0.50 -24.35
N ILE A 33 -8.84 -0.41 -24.29
CA ILE A 33 -8.12 -0.90 -25.45
C ILE A 33 -8.88 -2.14 -25.94
N LEU A 34 -9.54 -2.02 -27.09
CA LEU A 34 -10.49 -3.03 -27.56
C LEU A 34 -9.80 -4.08 -28.44
N GLU A 35 -9.00 -3.63 -29.41
CA GLU A 35 -8.32 -4.50 -30.37
C GLU A 35 -7.13 -3.75 -31.02
N ALA A 36 -6.18 -4.52 -31.54
CA ALA A 36 -5.09 -4.01 -32.37
C ALA A 36 -5.03 -4.82 -33.67
N LYS A 37 -4.69 -4.16 -34.79
CA LYS A 37 -4.54 -4.84 -36.08
C LYS A 37 -3.27 -4.41 -36.79
N SER A 38 -2.81 -5.29 -37.68
CA SER A 38 -1.64 -5.03 -38.54
C SER A 38 -0.37 -4.68 -37.75
N LEU A 39 -0.23 -5.22 -36.54
CA LEU A 39 0.99 -5.10 -35.75
C LEU A 39 2.15 -5.83 -36.44
N PRO A 40 3.39 -5.32 -36.36
CA PRO A 40 4.54 -5.98 -36.95
C PRO A 40 4.75 -7.36 -36.32
N ASN A 41 5.04 -8.37 -37.16
CA ASN A 41 5.38 -9.69 -36.68
C ASN A 41 6.78 -9.66 -36.03
N MET A 42 6.82 -9.64 -34.70
CA MET A 42 8.05 -9.54 -33.91
C MET A 42 8.90 -10.82 -33.93
N ASP A 43 8.34 -11.96 -34.34
CA ASP A 43 9.11 -13.21 -34.47
C ASP A 43 10.16 -13.10 -35.58
N LEU A 44 9.82 -12.45 -36.70
CA LEU A 44 10.73 -12.25 -37.85
C LEU A 44 11.85 -11.24 -37.59
N ALA A 45 11.60 -10.22 -36.75
CA ALA A 45 12.62 -9.26 -36.34
C ALA A 45 13.64 -9.91 -35.39
N THR A 46 13.15 -10.77 -34.48
CA THR A 46 13.96 -11.59 -33.58
C THR A 46 14.80 -12.61 -34.36
N GLU A 47 14.24 -13.23 -35.41
CA GLU A 47 14.98 -14.14 -36.31
C GLU A 47 16.05 -13.43 -37.16
N ARG A 48 15.84 -12.18 -37.58
CA ARG A 48 16.86 -11.41 -38.33
C ARG A 48 18.07 -11.05 -37.48
N VAL A 49 17.88 -10.78 -36.19
CA VAL A 49 18.99 -10.63 -35.24
C VAL A 49 19.70 -11.97 -35.04
N ARG A 50 18.97 -13.09 -34.92
CA ARG A 50 19.58 -14.44 -34.89
C ARG A 50 20.38 -14.78 -36.16
N ARG A 51 19.96 -14.34 -37.35
CA ARG A 51 20.69 -14.57 -38.62
C ARG A 51 21.94 -13.71 -38.81
N CYS A 52 22.09 -12.62 -38.07
CA CYS A 52 23.32 -11.81 -38.09
C CYS A 52 24.41 -12.33 -37.14
N PHE A 53 24.12 -13.32 -36.29
CA PHE A 53 25.10 -14.02 -35.46
C PHE A 53 25.33 -15.45 -35.98
N ASN A 54 25.95 -15.58 -37.15
CA ASN A 54 26.56 -16.84 -37.56
C ASN A 54 27.83 -16.56 -38.39
N MET A 55 28.90 -16.22 -37.68
CA MET A 55 30.26 -16.63 -38.00
C MET A 55 31.16 -16.37 -36.79
N GLY A 56 31.67 -17.44 -36.15
CA GLY A 56 32.77 -17.35 -35.17
C GLY A 56 32.48 -17.86 -33.76
N ASP A 57 32.31 -19.18 -33.64
CA ASP A 57 32.81 -20.07 -32.59
C ASP A 57 32.51 -19.90 -31.06
N ASN A 58 31.95 -21.00 -30.52
CA ASN A 58 32.00 -21.54 -29.15
C ASN A 58 31.79 -20.64 -27.91
N SER A 59 30.58 -20.69 -27.32
CA SER A 59 30.32 -21.38 -26.03
C SER A 59 28.97 -21.05 -25.38
N THR A 60 28.26 -22.11 -24.97
CA THR A 60 27.18 -22.18 -23.97
C THR A 60 25.87 -21.42 -24.25
N ASN A 61 24.95 -22.12 -24.91
CA ASN A 61 23.50 -21.84 -24.88
C ASN A 61 22.98 -21.83 -23.44
N LYS A 62 22.64 -20.65 -22.92
CA LYS A 62 21.68 -20.48 -21.84
C LYS A 62 20.41 -19.88 -22.43
N ASN A 63 19.43 -20.75 -22.70
CA ASN A 63 18.06 -20.33 -23.00
C ASN A 63 17.45 -19.71 -21.74
N ASN A 64 17.63 -18.41 -21.57
CA ASN A 64 16.68 -17.54 -20.90
C ASN A 64 16.35 -16.45 -21.91
N ASP A 65 15.34 -16.69 -22.75
CA ASP A 65 14.76 -15.67 -23.62
C ASP A 65 14.03 -14.64 -22.74
N ILE A 66 14.79 -13.75 -22.09
CA ILE A 66 14.29 -12.44 -21.67
C ILE A 66 14.39 -11.57 -22.93
N LEU A 67 13.47 -11.78 -23.86
CA LEU A 67 13.31 -10.94 -25.04
C LEU A 67 13.04 -9.52 -24.56
N GLY A 68 13.96 -8.61 -24.85
CA GLY A 68 13.85 -7.21 -24.47
C GLY A 68 12.53 -6.62 -24.97
N ALA A 69 11.80 -5.93 -24.09
CA ALA A 69 10.59 -5.22 -24.47
C ALA A 69 10.96 -4.10 -25.45
N GLN A 70 10.37 -4.11 -26.65
CA GLN A 70 10.57 -3.09 -27.67
C GLN A 70 9.27 -2.30 -27.87
N LEU A 71 9.37 -0.96 -27.84
CA LEU A 71 8.25 -0.08 -28.15
C LEU A 71 7.86 -0.22 -29.63
N ILE A 72 6.62 -0.66 -29.89
CA ILE A 72 6.07 -0.79 -31.26
C ILE A 72 5.69 0.59 -31.83
N GLY A 73 5.13 1.46 -31.00
CA GLY A 73 4.74 2.82 -31.38
C GLY A 73 3.78 3.44 -30.38
N VAL A 74 3.34 4.66 -30.68
CA VAL A 74 2.51 5.49 -29.81
C VAL A 74 1.22 5.90 -30.55
N VAL A 75 0.11 5.90 -29.83
CA VAL A 75 -1.16 6.44 -30.30
C VAL A 75 -1.38 7.80 -29.65
N GLY A 76 -1.54 8.85 -30.47
CA GLY A 76 -1.90 10.19 -30.01
C GLY A 76 -3.39 10.46 -30.14
N ILE A 77 -4.05 10.85 -29.05
CA ILE A 77 -5.45 11.30 -29.05
C ILE A 77 -5.48 12.74 -28.56
N SER A 78 -6.05 13.66 -29.36
CA SER A 78 -6.15 15.07 -28.99
C SER A 78 -7.08 15.24 -27.79
N VAL A 79 -6.62 16.00 -26.79
CA VAL A 79 -7.37 16.33 -25.58
C VAL A 79 -8.64 17.14 -25.92
N GLU A 80 -8.64 17.95 -26.97
CA GLU A 80 -9.81 18.71 -27.41
C GLU A 80 -11.03 17.81 -27.70
N LYS A 81 -10.78 16.56 -28.14
CA LYS A 81 -11.85 15.58 -28.37
C LYS A 81 -12.46 15.08 -27.06
N LEU A 82 -11.68 15.07 -25.98
CA LEU A 82 -12.08 14.55 -24.67
C LEU A 82 -12.80 15.59 -23.81
N ILE A 83 -12.48 16.88 -23.96
CA ILE A 83 -13.06 17.97 -23.16
C ILE A 83 -14.59 18.04 -23.30
N SER A 84 -15.14 17.58 -24.43
CA SER A 84 -16.59 17.55 -24.65
C SER A 84 -17.36 16.59 -23.72
N GLY A 85 -16.67 15.70 -22.99
CA GLY A 85 -17.27 14.68 -22.13
C GLY A 85 -17.86 13.46 -22.86
N ASN A 86 -17.98 13.55 -24.20
CA ASN A 86 -18.45 12.44 -25.03
C ASN A 86 -17.40 11.34 -25.13
N ALA A 87 -17.86 10.09 -25.22
CA ALA A 87 -16.98 8.97 -25.51
C ALA A 87 -16.41 9.12 -26.93
N VAL A 88 -15.08 9.06 -27.04
CA VAL A 88 -14.35 9.01 -28.29
C VAL A 88 -13.98 7.56 -28.53
N SER A 89 -14.54 6.94 -29.57
CA SER A 89 -14.24 5.57 -29.93
C SER A 89 -13.88 5.45 -31.41
N GLY A 90 -12.83 4.69 -31.71
CA GLY A 90 -12.42 4.44 -33.08
C GLY A 90 -11.02 3.86 -33.22
N TRP A 91 -10.63 3.66 -34.48
CA TRP A 91 -9.30 3.22 -34.86
C TRP A 91 -8.33 4.41 -34.91
N PHE A 92 -7.20 4.27 -34.23
CA PHE A 92 -6.14 5.26 -34.21
C PHE A 92 -4.83 4.65 -34.73
N PRO A 93 -4.10 5.36 -35.60
CA PRO A 93 -2.83 4.86 -36.13
C PRO A 93 -1.77 4.80 -35.04
N ILE A 94 -1.00 3.72 -35.03
CA ILE A 94 0.17 3.55 -34.18
C ILE A 94 1.37 4.16 -34.90
N VAL A 95 1.96 5.19 -34.31
CA VAL A 95 3.13 5.89 -34.86
C VAL A 95 4.40 5.29 -34.25
N GLY A 96 5.19 4.58 -35.08
CA GLY A 96 6.45 3.95 -34.68
C GLY A 96 7.66 4.91 -34.72
N SER A 97 8.79 4.46 -34.17
CA SER A 97 10.07 5.21 -34.17
C SER A 97 10.74 5.28 -35.55
N GLN A 98 10.37 4.40 -36.47
CA GLN A 98 10.80 4.42 -37.87
C GLN A 98 9.59 4.79 -38.73
N GLY A 99 9.74 5.84 -39.53
CA GLY A 99 8.65 6.43 -40.32
C GLY A 99 7.80 5.39 -41.05
N ASN A 100 6.48 5.60 -40.97
CA ASN A 100 5.37 4.89 -41.60
C ASN A 100 5.70 3.56 -42.33
N PRO A 101 5.39 2.39 -41.74
CA PRO A 101 5.48 1.12 -42.45
C PRO A 101 4.54 1.11 -43.67
N LEU A 102 4.95 0.43 -44.73
CA LEU A 102 4.13 0.20 -45.94
C LEU A 102 2.82 -0.51 -45.56
N LYS A 103 1.72 -0.14 -46.21
CA LYS A 103 0.36 -0.68 -45.94
C LYS A 103 0.35 -2.22 -45.82
N PRO A 104 -0.42 -2.79 -44.87
CA PRO A 104 -1.36 -2.15 -43.96
C PRO A 104 -0.69 -1.51 -42.72
N TYR A 105 -1.20 -0.36 -42.27
CA TYR A 105 -0.67 0.37 -41.13
C TYR A 105 -1.14 -0.25 -39.80
N PRO A 106 -0.28 -0.29 -38.76
CA PRO A 106 -0.70 -0.72 -37.43
C PRO A 106 -1.69 0.27 -36.83
N GLU A 107 -2.80 -0.21 -36.30
CA GLU A 107 -3.85 0.61 -35.68
C GLU A 107 -4.33 -0.02 -34.36
N LEU A 108 -4.75 0.84 -33.44
CA LEU A 108 -5.34 0.48 -32.16
C LEU A 108 -6.78 0.99 -32.10
N HIS A 109 -7.73 0.10 -31.80
CA HIS A 109 -9.10 0.48 -31.52
C HIS A 109 -9.23 0.79 -30.03
N VAL A 110 -9.56 2.04 -29.74
CA VAL A 110 -9.68 2.54 -28.38
C VAL A 110 -11.06 3.16 -28.20
N SER A 111 -11.63 3.00 -27.01
CA SER A 111 -12.72 3.84 -26.50
C SER A 111 -12.20 4.60 -25.29
N ILE A 112 -12.38 5.92 -25.28
CA ILE A 112 -11.91 6.78 -24.21
C ILE A 112 -12.99 7.81 -23.87
N GLN A 113 -13.26 8.01 -22.59
CA GLN A 113 -14.19 9.02 -22.10
C GLN A 113 -13.61 9.73 -20.89
N PHE A 114 -13.59 11.06 -20.94
CA PHE A 114 -13.25 11.88 -19.79
C PHE A 114 -14.53 12.36 -19.11
N ARG A 115 -14.60 12.24 -17.78
CA ARG A 115 -15.68 12.79 -16.96
C ARG A 115 -15.09 13.85 -16.02
N PRO A 116 -15.42 15.14 -16.20
CA PRO A 116 -14.96 16.19 -15.31
C PRO A 116 -15.41 15.96 -13.86
N VAL A 117 -14.55 16.29 -12.89
CA VAL A 117 -14.85 16.16 -11.46
C VAL A 117 -16.17 16.87 -11.08
N GLY A 118 -16.43 18.02 -11.69
CA GLY A 118 -17.62 18.84 -11.44
C GLY A 118 -18.92 18.25 -12.00
N GLU A 119 -18.86 17.18 -12.79
CA GLU A 119 -20.03 16.46 -13.30
C GLU A 119 -20.29 15.17 -12.52
N ASN A 120 -19.27 14.64 -11.84
CA ASN A 120 -19.36 13.38 -11.11
C ASN A 120 -20.18 13.57 -9.81
N PRO A 121 -21.33 12.88 -9.68
CA PRO A 121 -22.22 13.03 -8.52
C PRO A 121 -21.57 12.62 -7.20
N LEU A 122 -20.53 11.77 -7.23
CA LEU A 122 -19.77 11.38 -6.02
C LEU A 122 -19.11 12.57 -5.32
N TYR A 123 -18.78 13.64 -6.07
CA TYR A 123 -18.07 14.81 -5.54
C TYR A 123 -18.99 16.02 -5.30
N LYS A 124 -20.25 15.97 -5.75
CA LYS A 124 -21.16 17.12 -5.67
C LYS A 124 -21.82 17.25 -4.30
N ASP A 125 -22.32 16.15 -3.76
CA ASP A 125 -23.26 16.19 -2.63
C ASP A 125 -22.62 15.84 -1.29
N GLY A 126 -21.30 15.60 -1.29
CA GLY A 126 -20.53 15.21 -0.10
C GLY A 126 -20.74 13.75 0.31
N VAL A 127 -20.03 13.35 1.37
CA VAL A 127 -20.09 11.98 1.90
C VAL A 127 -21.45 11.72 2.52
N GLY A 128 -22.10 10.62 2.13
CA GLY A 128 -23.36 10.18 2.75
C GLY A 128 -24.61 10.90 2.25
N ALA A 129 -24.58 11.48 1.05
CA ALA A 129 -25.74 12.09 0.41
C ALA A 129 -26.87 11.07 0.15
N GLY A 130 -27.74 10.91 1.16
CA GLY A 130 -28.95 10.10 1.09
C GLY A 130 -28.78 8.60 1.39
N SER A 131 -29.91 7.91 1.54
CA SER A 131 -29.97 6.47 1.86
C SER A 131 -29.35 5.58 0.78
N GLY A 132 -29.23 6.08 -0.45
CA GLY A 132 -28.65 5.42 -1.61
C GLY A 132 -27.13 5.52 -1.73
N TYR A 133 -26.42 6.21 -0.83
CA TYR A 133 -24.95 6.30 -0.88
C TYR A 133 -24.31 4.90 -0.77
N LEU A 134 -23.49 4.55 -1.76
CA LEU A 134 -22.85 3.22 -1.92
C LEU A 134 -21.38 3.19 -1.50
N GLY A 135 -20.81 4.33 -1.09
CA GLY A 135 -19.39 4.45 -0.78
C GLY A 135 -18.53 4.68 -2.03
N VAL A 136 -17.23 4.44 -1.89
CA VAL A 136 -16.26 4.56 -2.98
C VAL A 136 -16.52 3.43 -4.00
N PRO A 137 -16.70 3.74 -5.31
CA PRO A 137 -16.93 2.71 -6.32
C PRO A 137 -15.64 1.92 -6.62
N ASN A 138 -15.79 0.78 -7.32
CA ASN A 138 -14.67 -0.03 -7.82
C ASN A 138 -13.68 -0.51 -6.73
N THR A 139 -14.14 -0.63 -5.48
CA THR A 139 -13.37 -1.22 -4.39
C THR A 139 -13.72 -2.69 -4.19
N TYR A 140 -12.76 -3.48 -3.71
CA TYR A 140 -12.98 -4.90 -3.43
C TYR A 140 -14.04 -5.12 -2.33
N PHE A 141 -13.99 -4.31 -1.27
CA PHE A 141 -15.00 -4.31 -0.21
C PHE A 141 -16.01 -3.19 -0.42
N PRO A 142 -17.33 -3.50 -0.39
CA PRO A 142 -18.37 -2.48 -0.50
C PRO A 142 -18.52 -1.71 0.82
N LEU A 143 -19.29 -0.61 0.79
CA LEU A 143 -19.69 0.10 2.01
C LEU A 143 -20.58 -0.80 2.88
N HIS A 144 -20.14 -1.04 4.12
CA HIS A 144 -20.95 -1.70 5.15
C HIS A 144 -21.63 -0.65 6.04
N LYS A 145 -22.94 -0.80 6.26
CA LYS A 145 -23.75 0.09 7.13
C LYS A 145 -24.01 -0.57 8.48
N GLY A 146 -24.23 0.23 9.52
CA GLY A 146 -24.56 -0.26 10.86
C GLY A 146 -23.35 -0.71 11.70
N GLY A 147 -22.13 -0.43 11.25
CA GLY A 147 -20.91 -0.62 12.05
C GLY A 147 -20.73 0.50 13.09
N SER A 148 -19.94 0.21 14.13
CA SER A 148 -19.46 1.21 15.09
C SER A 148 -17.96 1.36 14.90
N ILE A 149 -17.48 2.61 14.92
CA ILE A 149 -16.05 2.94 14.80
C ILE A 149 -15.65 3.71 16.06
N THR A 150 -14.57 3.26 16.70
CA THR A 150 -13.88 4.01 17.73
C THR A 150 -12.61 4.59 17.11
N LEU A 151 -12.40 5.90 17.27
CA LEU A 151 -11.19 6.58 16.83
C LEU A 151 -10.24 6.68 18.01
N TYR A 152 -8.98 6.30 17.79
CA TYR A 152 -7.94 6.38 18.80
C TYR A 152 -6.93 7.46 18.44
N GLN A 153 -6.63 8.32 19.41
CA GLN A 153 -5.50 9.22 19.39
C GLN A 153 -4.38 8.58 20.22
N ASP A 154 -3.22 8.37 19.59
CA ASP A 154 -2.07 7.67 20.20
C ASP A 154 -2.39 6.26 20.72
N ALA A 155 -1.45 5.65 21.43
CA ALA A 155 -1.66 4.34 22.06
C ALA A 155 -2.55 4.45 23.31
N HIS A 156 -2.49 5.59 24.00
CA HIS A 156 -3.21 5.82 25.24
C HIS A 156 -3.56 7.30 25.41
N VAL A 157 -4.77 7.60 25.90
CA VAL A 157 -5.16 8.96 26.31
C VAL A 157 -5.61 8.90 27.78
N PRO A 158 -4.80 9.46 28.71
CA PRO A 158 -5.19 9.60 30.10
C PRO A 158 -6.50 10.36 30.28
N LYS A 159 -7.29 9.95 31.28
CA LYS A 159 -8.58 10.59 31.58
C LYS A 159 -8.40 12.06 31.97
N GLY A 160 -9.20 12.93 31.35
CA GLY A 160 -9.20 14.37 31.63
C GLY A 160 -8.03 15.15 31.01
N MET A 161 -7.16 14.49 30.25
CA MET A 161 -6.01 15.15 29.60
C MET A 161 -6.42 16.10 28.48
N LEU A 162 -7.44 15.72 27.70
CA LEU A 162 -7.94 16.49 26.57
C LEU A 162 -9.22 17.23 26.95
N PRO A 163 -9.49 18.41 26.36
CA PRO A 163 -10.70 19.17 26.65
C PRO A 163 -11.96 18.41 26.22
N GLU A 164 -13.07 18.70 26.88
CA GLU A 164 -14.37 18.16 26.49
C GLU A 164 -14.79 18.70 25.11
N ILE A 165 -15.23 17.79 24.24
CA ILE A 165 -15.73 18.13 22.91
C ILE A 165 -17.21 17.81 22.87
N LEU A 166 -18.03 18.85 22.75
CA LEU A 166 -19.48 18.72 22.62
C LEU A 166 -19.86 18.24 21.22
N LEU A 167 -20.71 17.23 21.16
CA LEU A 167 -21.28 16.65 19.95
C LEU A 167 -22.78 16.92 19.87
N ASP A 168 -23.34 16.68 18.69
CA ASP A 168 -24.78 16.74 18.46
C ASP A 168 -25.58 15.92 19.48
N GLY A 169 -26.75 16.45 19.85
CA GLY A 169 -27.59 15.86 20.88
C GLY A 169 -27.06 16.02 22.31
N GLY A 170 -26.12 16.94 22.54
CA GLY A 170 -25.59 17.26 23.88
C GLY A 170 -24.65 16.20 24.45
N LYS A 171 -24.11 15.31 23.60
CA LYS A 171 -23.17 14.27 24.01
C LYS A 171 -21.77 14.84 24.15
N ILE A 172 -20.96 14.28 25.03
CA ILE A 172 -19.53 14.62 25.15
C ILE A 172 -18.72 13.50 24.50
N PHE A 173 -17.81 13.86 23.59
CA PHE A 173 -16.90 12.91 22.95
C PHE A 173 -16.08 12.15 24.01
N GLN A 174 -16.05 10.82 23.87
CA GLN A 174 -15.29 9.96 24.76
C GLN A 174 -14.01 9.51 24.05
N GLN A 175 -12.86 9.84 24.63
CA GLN A 175 -11.56 9.42 24.13
C GLN A 175 -11.36 7.93 24.41
N GLY A 176 -10.99 7.15 23.39
CA GLY A 176 -10.64 5.74 23.53
C GLY A 176 -9.20 5.55 24.01
N GLN A 177 -8.93 4.47 24.73
CA GLN A 177 -7.58 4.06 25.14
C GLN A 177 -7.15 2.86 24.28
N CYS A 178 -6.45 3.08 23.16
CA CYS A 178 -6.20 2.07 22.13
C CYS A 178 -5.60 0.77 22.67
N TRP A 179 -4.41 0.83 23.26
CA TRP A 179 -3.70 -0.36 23.72
C TRP A 179 -4.38 -1.01 24.93
N GLU A 180 -5.01 -0.21 25.81
CA GLU A 180 -5.83 -0.73 26.91
C GLU A 180 -7.04 -1.52 26.38
N GLU A 181 -7.77 -0.98 25.39
CA GLU A 181 -8.90 -1.67 24.78
C GLU A 181 -8.49 -2.91 23.97
N ILE A 182 -7.35 -2.88 23.27
CA ILE A 182 -6.78 -4.08 22.63
C ILE A 182 -6.47 -5.14 23.70
N CYS A 183 -5.85 -4.77 24.81
CA CYS A 183 -5.53 -5.69 25.92
C CYS A 183 -6.78 -6.34 26.49
N HIS A 184 -7.79 -5.54 26.86
CA HIS A 184 -9.07 -6.04 27.33
C HIS A 184 -9.75 -6.96 26.32
N ALA A 185 -9.75 -6.57 25.04
CA ALA A 185 -10.36 -7.33 23.96
C ALA A 185 -9.67 -8.69 23.74
N MET A 186 -8.33 -8.75 23.81
CA MET A 186 -7.59 -10.01 23.73
C MET A 186 -7.87 -10.92 24.94
N LEU A 187 -7.93 -10.34 26.14
CA LEU A 187 -8.19 -11.11 27.37
C LEU A 187 -9.61 -11.69 27.41
N GLU A 188 -10.61 -10.96 26.90
CA GLU A 188 -11.98 -11.47 26.81
C GLU A 188 -12.23 -12.41 25.63
N ALA A 189 -11.30 -12.53 24.68
CA ALA A 189 -11.50 -13.35 23.47
C ALA A 189 -11.66 -14.84 23.82
N HIS A 190 -12.60 -15.51 23.16
CA HIS A 190 -12.91 -16.93 23.43
C HIS A 190 -12.58 -17.85 22.27
N HIS A 191 -12.46 -17.34 21.04
CA HIS A 191 -12.34 -18.18 19.84
C HIS A 191 -11.10 -17.89 19.02
N LEU A 192 -10.81 -16.62 18.75
CA LEU A 192 -9.71 -16.23 17.88
C LEU A 192 -9.05 -14.90 18.28
N ILE A 193 -7.74 -14.84 18.07
CA ILE A 193 -6.93 -13.63 18.08
C ILE A 193 -6.00 -13.71 16.88
N TYR A 194 -6.27 -12.93 15.84
CA TYR A 194 -5.43 -12.84 14.64
C TYR A 194 -4.72 -11.49 14.62
N ILE A 195 -3.41 -11.50 14.44
CA ILE A 195 -2.59 -10.29 14.43
C ILE A 195 -1.81 -10.22 13.12
N ILE A 196 -1.89 -9.08 12.45
CA ILE A 196 -1.07 -8.74 11.29
C ILE A 196 -0.27 -7.50 11.68
N GLY A 197 1.05 -7.54 11.51
CA GLY A 197 1.92 -6.43 11.87
C GLY A 197 3.13 -6.36 10.96
N TRP A 198 3.59 -5.15 10.71
CA TRP A 198 4.89 -4.93 10.08
C TRP A 198 6.01 -5.30 11.05
N SER A 199 5.84 -5.00 12.33
CA SER A 199 6.73 -5.41 13.41
C SER A 199 5.91 -5.74 14.65
N ILE A 200 6.32 -6.77 15.40
CA ILE A 200 5.71 -7.13 16.68
C ILE A 200 6.83 -7.39 17.68
N PHE A 201 6.84 -6.64 18.78
CA PHE A 201 7.82 -6.80 19.84
C PHE A 201 7.14 -7.44 21.06
N HIS A 202 7.27 -8.75 21.19
CA HIS A 202 6.55 -9.53 22.19
C HIS A 202 6.77 -9.09 23.67
N PRO A 203 7.89 -8.44 24.08
CA PRO A 203 8.05 -7.95 25.45
C PRO A 203 7.20 -6.72 25.81
N VAL A 204 6.60 -6.00 24.86
CA VAL A 204 5.82 -4.80 25.18
C VAL A 204 4.64 -5.13 26.10
N LYS A 205 4.34 -4.22 27.02
CA LYS A 205 3.10 -4.23 27.80
C LYS A 205 2.10 -3.28 27.17
N LEU A 206 0.89 -3.80 26.93
CA LEU A 206 -0.22 -3.02 26.37
C LEU A 206 -0.85 -2.08 27.41
N LEU A 207 -0.87 -2.49 28.67
CA LEU A 207 -1.42 -1.72 29.78
C LEU A 207 -0.27 -1.16 30.63
N ARG A 208 -0.13 0.16 30.66
CA ARG A 208 0.91 0.85 31.47
C ARG A 208 0.31 1.87 32.43
N GLU A 209 -0.71 2.59 31.98
CA GLU A 209 -1.45 3.58 32.78
C GLU A 209 -2.94 3.20 32.80
N PRO A 210 -3.35 2.15 33.54
CA PRO A 210 -4.71 1.61 33.47
C PRO A 210 -5.76 2.63 33.90
N THR A 211 -6.80 2.81 33.08
CA THR A 211 -7.94 3.68 33.39
C THR A 211 -9.16 2.89 33.84
N LYS A 212 -9.13 1.56 33.67
CA LYS A 212 -10.14 0.57 34.09
C LYS A 212 -9.49 -0.46 35.03
N PRO A 213 -10.28 -1.25 35.77
CA PRO A 213 -9.74 -2.35 36.57
C PRO A 213 -8.94 -3.32 35.71
N VAL A 214 -7.71 -3.62 36.15
CA VAL A 214 -6.81 -4.53 35.42
C VAL A 214 -7.36 -5.96 35.46
N PRO A 215 -7.69 -6.56 34.30
CA PRO A 215 -8.13 -7.95 34.23
C PRO A 215 -6.98 -8.91 34.56
N ALA A 216 -7.31 -10.14 34.95
CA ALA A 216 -6.31 -11.20 35.08
C ALA A 216 -5.55 -11.37 33.76
N GLY A 217 -4.22 -11.32 33.81
CA GLY A 217 -3.36 -11.32 32.62
C GLY A 217 -3.07 -9.95 32.01
N GLY A 218 -3.66 -8.86 32.51
CA GLY A 218 -3.45 -7.50 31.99
C GLY A 218 -2.04 -6.94 32.20
N GLU A 219 -1.30 -7.46 33.19
CA GLU A 219 0.08 -7.08 33.51
C GLU A 219 1.15 -7.81 32.68
N LEU A 220 0.72 -8.82 31.89
CA LEU A 220 1.60 -9.65 31.09
C LEU A 220 2.18 -8.86 29.92
N SER A 221 3.36 -9.27 29.46
CA SER A 221 3.84 -8.87 28.14
C SER A 221 2.92 -9.41 27.04
N LEU A 222 2.92 -8.78 25.87
CA LEU A 222 2.12 -9.23 24.72
C LEU A 222 2.36 -10.71 24.41
N GLY A 223 3.61 -11.17 24.42
CA GLY A 223 3.96 -12.56 24.16
C GLY A 223 3.40 -13.53 25.19
N GLU A 224 3.45 -13.17 26.47
CA GLU A 224 2.89 -13.98 27.56
C GLU A 224 1.36 -14.01 27.52
N LEU A 225 0.71 -12.87 27.22
CA LEU A 225 -0.73 -12.78 27.04
C LEU A 225 -1.21 -13.71 25.92
N LEU A 226 -0.54 -13.66 24.76
CA LEU A 226 -0.92 -14.50 23.61
C LEU A 226 -0.71 -15.99 23.90
N LYS A 227 0.36 -16.37 24.60
CA LYS A 227 0.57 -17.74 25.07
C LYS A 227 -0.53 -18.17 26.03
N TYR A 228 -0.82 -17.34 27.03
CA TYR A 228 -1.88 -17.55 28.01
C TYR A 228 -3.23 -17.82 27.33
N LYS A 229 -3.63 -16.99 26.37
CA LYS A 229 -4.88 -17.19 25.61
C LYS A 229 -4.85 -18.45 24.74
N SER A 230 -3.71 -18.77 24.14
CA SER A 230 -3.55 -20.01 23.38
C SER A 230 -3.69 -21.26 24.26
N GLU A 231 -3.22 -21.21 25.51
CA GLU A 231 -3.33 -22.30 26.49
C GLU A 231 -4.78 -22.48 26.99
N GLU A 232 -5.57 -21.40 27.04
CA GLU A 232 -7.02 -21.46 27.26
C GLU A 232 -7.81 -22.05 26.06
N GLY A 233 -7.14 -22.33 24.94
CA GLY A 233 -7.75 -22.90 23.74
C GLY A 233 -8.20 -21.88 22.70
N VAL A 234 -7.87 -20.59 22.87
CA VAL A 234 -8.13 -19.55 21.86
C VAL A 234 -7.17 -19.71 20.68
N ARG A 235 -7.68 -19.63 19.44
CA ARG A 235 -6.83 -19.72 18.25
C ARG A 235 -6.06 -18.42 18.05
N VAL A 236 -4.75 -18.45 18.32
CA VAL A 236 -3.86 -17.31 18.07
C VAL A 236 -3.09 -17.52 16.77
N LEU A 237 -3.27 -16.63 15.78
CA LEU A 237 -2.53 -16.64 14.51
C LEU A 237 -1.86 -15.29 14.26
N MET A 238 -0.61 -15.30 13.82
CA MET A 238 0.16 -14.08 13.57
C MET A 238 0.74 -14.11 12.15
N LEU A 239 0.54 -13.03 11.40
CA LEU A 239 1.21 -12.76 10.12
C LEU A 239 2.14 -11.56 10.31
N ILE A 240 3.42 -11.84 10.51
CA ILE A 240 4.46 -10.82 10.72
C ILE A 240 5.25 -10.68 9.42
N TRP A 241 5.59 -9.46 9.03
CA TRP A 241 6.51 -9.26 7.92
C TRP A 241 7.87 -9.89 8.23
N ASP A 242 8.29 -10.80 7.36
CA ASP A 242 9.61 -11.44 7.40
C ASP A 242 10.64 -10.53 6.74
N ASP A 243 11.41 -9.80 7.55
CA ASP A 243 12.55 -9.01 7.07
C ASP A 243 13.68 -9.94 6.61
N LYS A 244 13.68 -10.26 5.32
CA LYS A 244 14.73 -11.10 4.71
C LYS A 244 16.10 -10.45 4.71
N THR A 245 16.22 -9.15 5.04
CA THR A 245 17.49 -8.41 5.13
C THR A 245 18.04 -8.32 6.55
N SER A 246 17.23 -8.57 7.59
CA SER A 246 17.69 -8.65 8.99
C SER A 246 18.40 -9.98 9.31
N HIS A 247 18.31 -10.95 8.40
CA HIS A 247 19.01 -12.22 8.52
C HIS A 247 20.44 -12.05 7.98
N ASP A 248 21.41 -12.13 8.88
CA ASP A 248 22.85 -11.93 8.66
C ASP A 248 23.48 -13.01 7.75
N ARG A 249 23.07 -13.06 6.48
CA ARG A 249 23.59 -13.98 5.44
C ARG A 249 24.07 -13.19 4.23
N LEU A 250 25.19 -12.51 4.45
CA LEU A 250 26.01 -11.86 3.43
C LEU A 250 26.68 -12.89 2.49
N LEU A 251 25.93 -13.64 1.67
CA LEU A 251 26.57 -14.64 0.79
C LEU A 251 25.72 -15.12 -0.42
N PHE A 252 25.16 -14.27 -1.30
CA PHE A 252 24.59 -14.80 -2.57
C PHE A 252 24.83 -13.97 -3.84
N LYS A 253 25.28 -14.72 -4.87
CA LYS A 253 25.76 -14.35 -6.22
C LYS A 253 24.79 -13.49 -7.03
N THR A 254 25.41 -12.66 -7.87
CA THR A 254 24.94 -11.60 -8.79
C THR A 254 23.70 -11.86 -9.67
N VAL A 255 23.14 -13.08 -9.71
CA VAL A 255 21.92 -13.40 -10.49
C VAL A 255 20.64 -13.32 -9.63
N MET A 256 20.76 -13.40 -8.30
CA MET A 256 19.63 -13.13 -7.39
C MET A 256 19.35 -11.64 -7.21
N LEU A 257 20.21 -10.75 -7.69
CA LEU A 257 20.13 -9.33 -7.37
C LEU A 257 18.82 -8.68 -7.85
N ILE A 258 18.26 -9.04 -9.02
CA ILE A 258 17.06 -8.34 -9.54
C ILE A 258 15.77 -8.76 -8.81
N HIS A 259 15.58 -10.06 -8.55
CA HIS A 259 14.43 -10.54 -7.77
C HIS A 259 14.55 -10.18 -6.28
N LEU A 260 15.77 -10.13 -5.73
CA LEU A 260 16.01 -9.68 -4.35
C LEU A 260 15.77 -8.16 -4.27
N VAL A 261 16.31 -7.37 -5.20
CA VAL A 261 16.19 -5.90 -5.21
C VAL A 261 14.73 -5.44 -5.36
N VAL A 262 13.85 -6.14 -6.09
CA VAL A 262 12.42 -5.75 -6.14
C VAL A 262 11.59 -6.43 -5.04
N GLY A 263 11.90 -7.68 -4.71
CA GLY A 263 11.16 -8.47 -3.72
C GLY A 263 11.38 -8.07 -2.26
N THR A 264 12.46 -7.33 -1.94
CA THR A 264 12.74 -6.80 -0.59
C THR A 264 12.38 -5.32 -0.40
N LEU A 265 11.89 -4.62 -1.44
CA LEU A 265 11.51 -3.19 -1.33
C LEU A 265 10.10 -2.98 -0.79
N PHE A 266 9.25 -4.00 -0.87
CA PHE A 266 7.87 -3.94 -0.39
C PHE A 266 7.71 -4.75 0.89
N THR A 267 6.90 -4.23 1.81
CA THR A 267 6.65 -4.85 3.10
C THR A 267 5.17 -5.16 3.27
N HIS A 268 4.86 -6.16 4.10
CA HIS A 268 3.51 -6.29 4.64
C HIS A 268 3.33 -5.22 5.72
N HIS A 269 2.82 -4.06 5.34
CA HIS A 269 2.75 -2.89 6.25
C HIS A 269 1.43 -2.78 7.03
N GLN A 270 0.51 -3.73 6.88
CA GLN A 270 -0.77 -3.76 7.58
C GLN A 270 -0.54 -3.91 9.10
N LYS A 271 -1.26 -3.12 9.91
CA LYS A 271 -1.37 -3.31 11.35
C LYS A 271 -2.83 -3.58 11.68
N CYS A 272 -3.11 -4.81 12.10
CA CYS A 272 -4.47 -5.28 12.36
C CYS A 272 -4.49 -6.27 13.53
N VAL A 273 -5.44 -6.09 14.44
CA VAL A 273 -5.83 -7.10 15.44
C VAL A 273 -7.29 -7.45 15.21
N LEU A 274 -7.57 -8.71 14.92
CA LEU A 274 -8.91 -9.24 14.70
C LEU A 274 -9.22 -10.29 15.77
N LEU A 275 -10.30 -10.11 16.50
CA LEU A 275 -10.69 -11.00 17.60
C LEU A 275 -12.20 -11.03 17.78
N ASP A 276 -12.69 -11.98 18.58
CA ASP A 276 -14.08 -12.02 18.99
C ASP A 276 -14.30 -11.30 20.34
N THR A 277 -15.29 -10.41 20.40
CA THR A 277 -15.72 -9.71 21.63
C THR A 277 -17.17 -10.03 21.99
N GLN A 278 -17.57 -9.69 23.21
CA GLN A 278 -18.94 -9.85 23.67
C GLN A 278 -19.92 -9.03 22.81
N ALA A 279 -21.00 -9.69 22.38
CA ALA A 279 -22.15 -9.07 21.72
C ALA A 279 -23.41 -9.18 22.61
N PRO A 280 -24.57 -8.62 22.22
CA PRO A 280 -25.78 -8.76 23.03
C PRO A 280 -26.18 -10.22 23.30
N GLY A 281 -26.58 -10.51 24.53
CA GLY A 281 -26.94 -11.86 24.98
C GLY A 281 -25.72 -12.77 25.14
N ASN A 282 -25.83 -14.02 24.70
CA ASN A 282 -24.73 -15.00 24.71
C ASN A 282 -23.96 -15.06 23.39
N ASN A 283 -24.14 -14.06 22.51
CA ASN A 283 -23.47 -14.01 21.22
C ASN A 283 -22.11 -13.33 21.32
N ARG A 284 -21.24 -13.61 20.37
CA ARG A 284 -19.96 -12.92 20.16
C ARG A 284 -19.92 -12.30 18.78
N LYS A 285 -19.20 -11.19 18.65
CA LYS A 285 -19.03 -10.45 17.39
C LYS A 285 -17.56 -10.37 17.04
N ILE A 286 -17.25 -10.19 15.76
CA ILE A 286 -15.90 -9.89 15.32
C ILE A 286 -15.61 -8.41 15.56
N THR A 287 -14.48 -8.11 16.17
CA THR A 287 -13.94 -6.76 16.37
C THR A 287 -12.57 -6.69 15.72
N ALA A 288 -12.32 -5.60 15.00
CA ALA A 288 -11.06 -5.34 14.32
C ALA A 288 -10.50 -3.99 14.77
N PHE A 289 -9.22 -3.98 15.13
CA PHE A 289 -8.41 -2.77 15.31
C PHE A 289 -7.54 -2.63 14.07
N ILE A 290 -7.66 -1.52 13.35
CA ILE A 290 -6.90 -1.24 12.12
C ILE A 290 -6.38 0.19 12.22
N GLY A 291 -5.09 0.40 11.94
CA GLY A 291 -4.50 1.73 12.02
C GLY A 291 -3.01 1.77 11.72
N GLY A 292 -2.33 2.79 12.27
CA GLY A 292 -0.90 3.01 12.09
C GLY A 292 0.01 2.43 13.18
N LEU A 293 -0.54 1.94 14.29
CA LEU A 293 0.21 1.48 15.45
C LEU A 293 0.48 -0.04 15.35
N ASP A 294 1.75 -0.41 15.15
CA ASP A 294 2.21 -1.77 15.37
C ASP A 294 2.24 -2.09 16.88
N LEU A 295 2.07 -3.36 17.26
CA LEU A 295 2.24 -3.82 18.64
C LEU A 295 3.73 -4.10 18.92
N CYS A 296 4.54 -3.04 18.90
CA CYS A 296 5.99 -3.13 19.12
C CYS A 296 6.57 -1.97 19.91
N ASP A 297 7.88 -2.00 20.15
CA ASP A 297 8.60 -1.03 20.96
C ASP A 297 8.47 0.40 20.43
N GLY A 298 8.45 1.39 21.31
CA GLY A 298 8.40 2.81 20.95
C GLY A 298 7.07 3.31 20.39
N ARG A 299 6.02 2.47 20.37
CA ARG A 299 4.68 2.87 19.86
C ARG A 299 3.73 3.29 20.98
N TYR A 300 4.03 2.94 22.23
CA TYR A 300 3.28 3.44 23.36
C TYR A 300 3.62 4.92 23.56
N ASP A 301 2.62 5.78 23.51
CA ASP A 301 2.73 7.17 23.92
C ASP A 301 1.34 7.72 24.25
N THR A 302 1.34 8.93 24.80
CA THR A 302 0.18 9.75 25.15
C THR A 302 0.27 11.10 24.44
N PRO A 303 -0.82 11.88 24.36
CA PRO A 303 -0.79 13.21 23.73
C PRO A 303 0.22 14.23 24.29
N GLU A 304 0.86 13.95 25.43
CA GLU A 304 1.92 14.80 26.00
C GLU A 304 3.25 14.64 25.26
N HIS A 305 3.48 13.48 24.62
CA HIS A 305 4.73 13.15 23.91
C HIS A 305 5.96 13.47 24.76
N ARG A 306 6.01 12.86 25.95
CA ARG A 306 7.01 13.13 26.99
C ARG A 306 8.42 12.77 26.48
N LEU A 307 9.33 13.75 26.46
CA LEU A 307 10.71 13.55 26.02
C LEU A 307 11.64 12.97 27.11
N PHE A 308 11.50 13.47 28.35
CA PHE A 308 12.43 13.16 29.44
C PHE A 308 11.74 12.74 30.75
N SER A 309 10.43 12.93 30.83
CA SER A 309 9.63 12.46 31.97
C SER A 309 9.32 10.98 31.81
N ASP A 310 9.22 10.26 32.94
CA ASP A 310 8.73 8.87 32.99
C ASP A 310 9.58 7.83 32.23
N LEU A 311 10.84 8.17 31.92
CA LEU A 311 11.79 7.26 31.27
C LEU A 311 12.07 6.00 32.10
N ASP A 312 12.03 6.10 33.42
CA ASP A 312 12.23 5.03 34.38
C ASP A 312 10.91 4.35 34.82
N THR A 313 9.76 4.80 34.33
CA THR A 313 8.43 4.27 34.65
C THR A 313 7.76 3.64 33.42
N VAL A 314 6.82 4.33 32.76
CA VAL A 314 5.99 3.79 31.67
C VAL A 314 6.78 3.57 30.38
N PHE A 315 7.93 4.22 30.22
CA PHE A 315 8.85 4.02 29.10
C PHE A 315 10.06 3.14 29.46
N SER A 316 10.10 2.60 30.68
CA SER A 316 11.18 1.71 31.11
C SER A 316 11.26 0.47 30.22
N ASN A 317 12.45 0.20 29.68
CA ASN A 317 12.71 -0.84 28.67
C ASN A 317 11.97 -0.66 27.33
N ASP A 318 11.48 0.55 27.05
CA ASP A 318 10.78 0.90 25.80
C ASP A 318 11.20 2.28 25.27
N PHE A 319 12.47 2.65 25.48
CA PHE A 319 13.05 3.88 24.93
C PHE A 319 13.38 3.70 23.44
N HIS A 320 12.70 4.44 22.57
CA HIS A 320 12.86 4.34 21.14
C HIS A 320 13.31 5.67 20.53
N ASN A 321 14.57 5.73 20.08
CA ASN A 321 15.10 6.86 19.34
C ASN A 321 16.04 6.39 18.22
N PRO A 322 15.52 6.13 17.01
CA PRO A 322 16.33 5.69 15.88
C PRO A 322 17.10 6.84 15.20
N THR A 323 16.92 8.08 15.66
CA THR A 323 17.53 9.27 15.03
C THR A 323 19.00 9.40 15.38
N PHE A 324 19.37 9.06 16.61
CA PHE A 324 20.76 9.11 17.06
C PHE A 324 21.35 7.70 17.08
N PRO A 325 22.55 7.49 16.51
CA PRO A 325 23.25 6.23 16.66
C PRO A 325 23.50 5.98 18.16
N HIS A 326 23.30 4.75 18.62
CA HIS A 326 23.61 4.39 20.00
C HIS A 326 25.07 4.79 20.31
N LEU A 327 25.25 5.74 21.22
CA LEU A 327 26.56 5.96 21.83
C LEU A 327 26.82 4.70 22.64
N ASN A 328 27.72 3.86 22.15
CA ASN A 328 28.32 2.79 22.93
C ASN A 328 28.99 3.46 24.15
N THR A 329 28.29 3.53 25.27
CA THR A 329 28.88 3.90 26.55
C THR A 329 29.72 2.72 27.00
N VAL A 330 31.04 2.92 27.01
CA VAL A 330 32.05 2.08 27.66
C VAL A 330 31.78 1.98 29.15
#